data_AF-A0A251XM96-F1
#
_entry.id   AF-A0A251XM96-F1
#
_cell.length_a   1.000
_cell.length_b   1.000
_cell.length_c   1.000
_cell.angle_alpha   90.00
_cell.angle_beta   90.00
_cell.angle_gamma   90.00
#
_symmetry.space_group_name_H-M   'P 1'
#
loop_
_entity.id
_entity.type
_entity.pdbx_description
1 polymer ?
#
loop_
_entity_poly.entity_id
_entity_poly.type
_entity_poly.pdbx_seq_one_letter_code
_entity_poly.pdbx_strand_id
1 'polypeptide(L)'
;MRTDGTDTHQFTSDERVNWFPHPSPDGEHIVYLSFPPGTLGHPADRDVILRVIDRQSHRTRDLASFPGGQGTINVTSWAPDSRRFAYVAYPFEAPSLT
;
A
#
# COMPACT_ATOMS: atom_id res chain seq x y z
N MET A 1 5.10 6.69 17.33
CA MET A 1 4.14 6.52 18.43
C MET A 1 4.77 5.66 19.49
N ARG A 2 4.90 6.21 20.70
CA ARG A 2 5.32 5.47 21.89
C ARG A 2 4.17 4.62 22.41
N THR A 3 4.45 3.67 23.28
CA THR A 3 3.41 2.79 23.86
C THR A 3 2.37 3.55 24.70
N ASP A 4 2.70 4.77 25.13
CA ASP A 4 1.80 5.69 25.83
C ASP A 4 0.91 6.53 24.87
N GLY A 5 1.00 6.30 23.56
CA GLY A 5 0.23 7.02 22.54
C GLY A 5 0.79 8.39 22.16
N THR A 6 1.90 8.83 22.76
CA THR A 6 2.56 10.09 22.40
C THR A 6 3.46 9.93 21.17
N ASP A 7 3.97 11.05 20.65
CA ASP A 7 4.96 11.07 19.56
C ASP A 7 4.44 10.40 18.27
N THR A 8 3.22 10.80 17.88
CA THR A 8 2.57 10.36 16.64
C THR A 8 3.02 11.23 15.48
N HIS A 9 3.40 10.59 14.39
CA HIS A 9 3.91 11.23 13.17
C HIS A 9 3.13 10.76 11.96
N GLN A 10 2.77 11.69 11.08
CA GLN A 10 2.14 11.39 9.81
C GLN A 10 3.21 11.14 8.75
N PHE A 11 3.13 9.99 8.06
CA PHE A 11 4.11 9.61 7.03
C PHE A 11 3.69 9.98 5.60
N THR A 12 2.38 10.08 5.33
CA THR A 12 1.85 10.41 3.99
C THR A 12 1.15 11.76 4.02
N SER A 13 1.37 12.61 3.02
CA SER A 13 0.73 13.94 2.91
C SER A 13 0.23 14.25 1.49
N ASP A 14 -0.10 13.23 0.71
CA ASP A 14 -0.65 13.36 -0.65
C ASP A 14 -2.18 13.36 -0.66
N GLU A 15 -2.76 13.67 -1.82
CA GLU A 15 -4.19 13.76 -2.07
C GLU A 15 -4.87 12.40 -2.27
N ARG A 16 -4.10 11.31 -2.21
CA ARG A 16 -4.57 9.95 -2.45
C ARG A 16 -5.13 9.33 -1.17
N VAL A 17 -5.89 8.25 -1.33
CA VAL A 17 -6.50 7.54 -0.20
C VAL A 17 -5.66 6.30 0.11
N ASN A 18 -4.90 6.35 1.20
CA ASN A 18 -3.87 5.36 1.52
C ASN A 18 -4.36 4.36 2.58
N TRP A 19 -4.27 3.07 2.30
CA TRP A 19 -4.79 1.96 3.11
C TRP A 19 -3.78 0.84 3.32
N PHE A 20 -4.07 -0.01 4.30
CA PHE A 20 -3.33 -1.25 4.61
C PHE A 20 -1.81 -1.05 4.80
N PRO A 21 -1.37 -0.18 5.74
CA PRO A 21 0.04 -0.02 6.03
C PRO A 21 0.60 -1.29 6.68
N HIS A 22 1.61 -1.90 6.07
CA HIS A 22 2.34 -3.05 6.60
C HIS A 22 3.82 -2.72 6.76
N PRO A 23 4.29 -2.48 8.00
CA PRO A 23 5.70 -2.39 8.30
C PRO A 23 6.45 -3.69 7.94
N SER A 24 7.66 -3.58 7.43
CA SER A 24 8.56 -4.72 7.26
C SER A 24 9.00 -5.27 8.63
N PRO A 25 9.38 -6.56 8.74
CA PRO A 25 9.82 -7.16 10.00
C PRO A 25 11.02 -6.46 10.66
N ASP A 26 11.95 -5.92 9.88
CA ASP A 26 13.07 -5.09 10.37
C ASP A 26 12.66 -3.68 10.79
N GLY A 27 11.43 -3.27 10.43
CA GLY A 27 10.90 -1.96 10.74
C GLY A 27 11.48 -0.82 9.90
N GLU A 28 12.19 -1.08 8.82
CA GLU A 28 12.79 0.00 7.99
C GLU A 28 11.81 0.56 6.95
N HIS A 29 10.86 -0.26 6.50
CA HIS A 29 9.95 0.09 5.41
C HIS A 29 8.49 -0.09 5.80
N ILE A 30 7.59 0.63 5.13
CA ILE A 30 6.14 0.41 5.19
C ILE A 30 5.62 0.28 3.77
N VAL A 31 5.06 -0.89 3.42
CA VAL A 31 4.30 -1.03 2.16
C VAL A 31 2.83 -0.69 2.42
N TYR A 32 2.18 -0.03 1.47
CA TYR A 32 0.77 0.34 1.57
C TYR A 32 0.13 0.46 0.18
N LEU A 33 -1.20 0.42 0.16
CA LEU A 33 -1.99 0.55 -1.06
C LEU A 33 -2.56 1.96 -1.17
N SER A 34 -2.40 2.59 -2.33
CA SER A 34 -2.81 3.98 -2.59
C SER A 34 -3.89 4.04 -3.65
N PHE A 35 -5.11 4.32 -3.22
CA PHE A 35 -6.27 4.49 -4.07
C PHE A 35 -6.32 5.88 -4.72
N PRO A 36 -7.04 6.05 -5.84
CA PRO A 36 -7.27 7.35 -6.43
C PRO A 36 -7.89 8.36 -5.45
N PRO A 37 -7.63 9.66 -5.62
CA PRO A 37 -8.21 10.72 -4.80
C PRO A 37 -9.74 10.65 -4.77
N GLY A 38 -10.33 10.92 -3.61
CA GLY A 38 -11.79 10.88 -3.42
C GLY A 38 -12.40 9.48 -3.33
N THR A 39 -11.62 8.41 -3.33
CA THR A 39 -12.13 7.04 -3.10
C THR A 39 -12.76 6.94 -1.71
N LEU A 40 -14.02 6.49 -1.65
CA LEU A 40 -14.72 6.23 -0.39
C LEU A 40 -14.48 4.79 0.07
N GLY A 41 -14.00 4.62 1.30
CA GLY A 41 -13.62 3.31 1.84
C GLY A 41 -12.39 2.73 1.12
N HIS A 42 -12.38 1.41 0.96
CA HIS A 42 -11.31 0.67 0.27
C HIS A 42 -11.91 -0.39 -0.69
N PRO A 43 -12.60 0.01 -1.78
CA PRO A 43 -13.27 -0.94 -2.66
C PRO A 43 -12.30 -1.85 -3.43
N ALA A 44 -12.81 -2.94 -4.00
CA ALA A 44 -12.12 -3.68 -5.05
C ALA A 44 -12.15 -2.91 -6.39
N ASP A 45 -11.44 -3.43 -7.38
CA ASP A 45 -11.54 -3.06 -8.81
C ASP A 45 -11.26 -1.58 -9.11
N ARG A 46 -10.17 -1.06 -8.54
CA ARG A 46 -9.67 0.30 -8.74
C ARG A 46 -8.26 0.32 -9.31
N ASP A 47 -7.92 1.39 -10.02
CA ASP A 47 -6.55 1.68 -10.43
C ASP A 47 -5.73 2.16 -9.23
N VAL A 48 -5.11 1.21 -8.55
CA VAL A 48 -4.35 1.44 -7.32
C VAL A 48 -2.86 1.50 -7.60
N ILE A 49 -2.13 2.15 -6.69
CA ILE A 49 -0.67 2.16 -6.69
C ILE A 49 -0.20 1.45 -5.43
N LEU A 50 0.70 0.49 -5.58
CA LEU A 50 1.43 -0.09 -4.46
C LEU A 50 2.67 0.75 -4.19
N ARG A 51 2.83 1.22 -2.96
CA ARG A 51 3.87 2.19 -2.59
C ARG A 51 4.63 1.71 -1.36
N VAL A 52 5.85 2.19 -1.21
CA VAL A 52 6.68 1.96 -0.04
C VAL A 52 7.19 3.28 0.53
N ILE A 53 7.18 3.39 1.85
CA ILE A 53 7.84 4.47 2.59
C ILE A 53 9.08 3.90 3.26
N ASP A 54 10.19 4.62 3.14
CA ASP A 54 11.37 4.46 3.98
C ASP A 54 11.14 5.23 5.30
N ARG A 55 11.21 4.54 6.44
CA ARG A 55 10.84 5.11 7.75
C ARG A 55 11.86 6.10 8.30
N GLN A 56 13.11 6.09 7.84
CA GLN A 56 14.14 7.01 8.30
C GLN A 56 14.08 8.34 7.55
N SER A 57 13.97 8.27 6.23
CA SER A 57 13.98 9.43 5.34
C SER A 57 12.59 9.99 5.03
N HIS A 58 11.54 9.24 5.40
CA HIS A 58 10.13 9.55 5.13
C HIS A 58 9.83 9.68 3.63
N ARG A 59 10.68 9.13 2.77
CA ARG A 59 10.48 9.18 1.31
C ARG A 59 9.56 8.06 0.88
N THR A 60 8.56 8.42 0.08
CA THR A 60 7.67 7.49 -0.59
C THR A 60 8.21 7.16 -1.98
N ARG A 61 8.06 5.90 -2.40
CA ARG A 61 8.32 5.44 -3.76
C ARG A 61 7.20 4.55 -4.27
N ASP A 62 6.83 4.75 -5.53
CA ASP A 62 5.87 3.93 -6.24
C ASP A 62 6.54 2.64 -6.70
N LEU A 63 5.90 1.50 -6.47
CA LEU A 63 6.41 0.18 -6.85
C LEU A 63 5.73 -0.34 -8.12
N ALA A 64 4.41 -0.24 -8.18
CA ALA A 64 3.61 -0.68 -9.31
C ALA A 64 2.24 0.01 -9.31
N SER A 65 1.67 0.20 -10.50
CA SER A 65 0.30 0.67 -10.72
C SER A 65 -0.46 -0.40 -11.48
N PHE A 66 -1.65 -0.79 -10.99
CA PHE A 66 -2.42 -1.90 -11.53
C PHE A 66 -3.88 -1.86 -11.08
N PRO A 67 -4.81 -2.53 -11.79
CA PRO A 67 -6.16 -2.76 -11.28
C PRO A 67 -6.10 -3.68 -10.05
N GLY A 68 -6.69 -3.27 -8.94
CA GLY A 68 -6.63 -3.95 -7.65
C GLY A 68 -7.56 -3.31 -6.62
N GLY A 69 -7.24 -3.39 -5.33
CA GLY A 69 -8.03 -2.76 -4.26
C GLY A 69 -8.20 -3.67 -3.05
N GLN A 70 -9.42 -3.78 -2.53
CA GLN A 70 -9.73 -4.77 -1.48
C GLN A 70 -9.42 -6.18 -1.96
N GLY A 71 -8.42 -6.81 -1.35
CA GLY A 71 -7.87 -8.13 -1.70
C GLY A 71 -6.38 -8.08 -2.07
N THR A 72 -5.83 -6.90 -2.40
CA THR A 72 -4.44 -6.76 -2.86
C THR A 72 -3.41 -7.05 -1.76
N ILE A 73 -3.56 -6.43 -0.57
CA ILE A 73 -2.66 -6.57 0.60
C ILE A 73 -3.42 -6.46 1.94
N ASN A 74 -4.62 -7.04 2.06
CA ASN A 74 -5.45 -6.86 3.28
C ASN A 74 -4.81 -7.42 4.56
N VAL A 75 -3.91 -8.38 4.41
CA VAL A 75 -3.10 -8.93 5.50
C VAL A 75 -1.63 -8.69 5.19
N THR A 76 -0.80 -8.65 6.23
CA THR A 76 0.65 -8.53 6.05
C THR A 76 1.18 -9.66 5.19
N SER A 77 2.09 -9.33 4.28
CA SER A 77 2.61 -10.24 3.25
C SER A 77 4.12 -10.18 3.10
N TRP A 78 4.82 -9.57 4.08
CA TRP A 78 6.28 -9.50 4.10
C TRP A 78 6.91 -10.87 4.33
N ALA A 79 7.99 -11.13 3.59
CA ALA A 79 8.92 -12.20 3.90
C ALA A 79 9.63 -11.89 5.25
N PRO A 80 9.96 -12.91 6.07
CA PRO A 80 10.62 -12.70 7.36
C PRO A 80 11.97 -11.97 7.29
N ASP A 81 12.64 -12.03 6.14
CA ASP A 81 13.91 -11.35 5.89
C ASP A 81 13.76 -9.87 5.49
N SER A 82 12.54 -9.35 5.41
CA SER A 82 12.21 -7.98 5.00
C SER A 82 12.59 -7.61 3.57
N ARG A 83 13.02 -8.57 2.73
CA ARG A 83 13.53 -8.25 1.38
C ARG A 83 12.45 -8.29 0.31
N ARG A 84 11.32 -8.93 0.60
CA ARG A 84 10.24 -9.20 -0.35
C ARG A 84 8.90 -9.16 0.35
N PHE A 85 7.85 -8.93 -0.40
CA PHE A 85 6.47 -9.11 0.04
C PHE A 85 5.63 -9.58 -1.15
N ALA A 86 4.47 -10.19 -0.88
CA ALA A 86 3.52 -10.61 -1.91
C ALA A 86 2.35 -9.61 -2.05
N TYR A 87 1.78 -9.51 -3.25
CA TYR A 87 0.58 -8.72 -3.51
C TYR A 87 -0.27 -9.37 -4.61
N VAL A 88 -1.55 -9.02 -4.67
CA VAL A 88 -2.49 -9.49 -5.71
C VAL A 88 -2.92 -8.32 -6.60
N ALA A 89 -2.76 -8.49 -7.92
CA ALA A 89 -3.29 -7.60 -8.95
C ALA A 89 -4.44 -8.30 -9.70
N TYR A 90 -5.35 -7.53 -10.28
CA TYR A 90 -6.53 -8.01 -11.00
C TYR A 90 -6.30 -7.78 -12.49
N PRO A 91 -5.70 -8.74 -13.21
CA PRO A 91 -5.53 -8.61 -14.65
C PRO A 91 -6.89 -8.87 -15.31
N PHE A 92 -7.73 -7.84 -15.38
CA PHE A 92 -8.92 -7.91 -16.21
C PHE A 92 -8.46 -8.04 -17.67
N GLU A 93 -8.86 -9.12 -18.34
CA GLU A 93 -8.77 -9.17 -19.80
C GLU A 93 -9.72 -8.12 -20.37
N ALA A 94 -9.24 -7.33 -21.33
CA ALA A 94 -10.15 -6.52 -22.13
C ALA A 94 -11.15 -7.47 -22.82
N PRO A 95 -12.45 -7.14 -22.88
CA PRO A 95 -13.39 -7.97 -23.59
C PRO A 95 -12.88 -8.18 -25.02
N SER A 96 -12.74 -9.45 -25.43
CA SER A 96 -12.46 -9.76 -26.82
C SER A 96 -13.62 -9.24 -27.65
N LEU A 97 -13.36 -8.23 -28.48
CA LEU A 97 -14.33 -7.75 -29.46
C LEU A 97 -14.51 -8.86 -30.50
N THR A 98 -15.59 -9.63 -30.38
CA THR A 98 -16.11 -10.52 -31.44
C THR A 98 -17.21 -9.83 -32.20
#